data_AF-A0A8T6NL35-F1
#
_entry.id   AF-A0A8T6NL35-F1
#
_cell.length_a   1.000
_cell.length_b   1.000
_cell.length_c   1.000
_cell.angle_alpha   90.00
_cell.angle_beta   90.00
_cell.angle_gamma   90.00
#
_symmetry.space_group_name_H-M   'P 1'
#
loop_
_entity.id
_entity.type
_entity.pdbx_description
1 polymer ?
#
loop_
_entity_poly.entity_id
_entity_poly.type
_entity_poly.pdbx_seq_one_letter_code
_entity_poly.pdbx_strand_id
1 'polypeptide(L)'
;TGGMAIHFDGTKSPACTEENGEEDYPFLIGPKHIKTVLRQCHGNDKHPDYLSMVRGWISHSADSNVLMPKSTQRSYGMYDEPIGWRHDPFVVMALDPSFSSGGDDAIIMVAEAGTEKDGVFRIVFHPDPIIIPIQDSKVDPPIHQILRATWSELQRWGVDTRFLVVDETATQTVGSSLFLMAPPGIADSAAPPLLFNGNTSPSDKQISEHDKRKGVDVFSTCTTEAWFWVEAFGRFGQIRNFPPKAGSQFSSRRVEQSASRRRGSISLETKKKLKDRGLPSPNEADCCAMIVHLIRERMGATPGDFKHNTLRNWHNFSGEVLTGFQQDSMKSLLELQDHLDDETNQYLGDDDEW
;
A
#
# COMPACT_ATOMS: atom_id res chain seq x y z
N THR A 1 -11.01 -27.02 32.35
CA THR A 1 -12.45 -26.78 32.12
C THR A 1 -12.81 -27.27 30.73
N GLY A 2 -13.56 -28.37 30.62
CA GLY A 2 -13.95 -28.93 29.31
C GLY A 2 -15.27 -28.32 28.86
N GLY A 3 -15.23 -27.40 27.90
CA GLY A 3 -16.43 -26.87 27.25
C GLY A 3 -16.92 -27.82 26.16
N MET A 4 -18.24 -28.00 26.05
CA MET A 4 -18.87 -28.73 24.95
C MET A 4 -19.38 -27.70 23.93
N ALA A 5 -18.85 -27.75 22.70
CA ALA A 5 -19.36 -26.96 21.59
C ALA A 5 -20.40 -27.77 20.82
N ILE A 6 -21.62 -27.24 20.69
CA ILE A 6 -22.67 -27.83 19.86
C ILE A 6 -22.57 -27.18 18.48
N HIS A 7 -22.45 -28.03 17.46
CA HIS A 7 -22.27 -27.61 16.08
C HIS A 7 -23.55 -27.89 15.28
N PHE A 8 -24.09 -26.85 14.64
CA PHE A 8 -25.29 -26.96 13.82
C PHE A 8 -24.92 -26.99 12.33
N ASP A 9 -25.28 -28.07 11.64
CA ASP A 9 -25.06 -28.26 10.21
C ASP A 9 -26.39 -28.09 9.47
N GLY A 10 -26.46 -27.09 8.58
CA GLY A 10 -27.65 -26.78 7.80
C GLY A 10 -28.09 -27.91 6.86
N THR A 11 -27.20 -28.81 6.46
CA THR A 11 -27.58 -30.01 5.69
C THR A 11 -28.42 -31.00 6.52
N LYS A 12 -28.40 -30.87 7.84
CA LYS A 12 -29.18 -31.67 8.80
C LYS A 12 -30.37 -30.91 9.38
N SER A 13 -30.69 -29.73 8.83
CA SER A 13 -31.87 -28.96 9.21
C SER A 13 -33.15 -29.80 9.01
N PRO A 14 -34.16 -29.67 9.89
CA PRO A 14 -35.50 -30.21 9.65
C PRO A 14 -36.07 -29.78 8.30
N ALA A 15 -35.79 -28.54 7.88
CA ALA A 15 -36.19 -28.03 6.55
C ALA A 15 -35.56 -28.80 5.36
N CYS A 16 -34.49 -29.56 5.60
CA CYS A 16 -33.81 -30.39 4.61
C CYS A 16 -34.15 -31.88 4.71
N THR A 17 -34.57 -32.35 5.88
CA THR A 17 -34.65 -33.78 6.21
C THR A 17 -36.08 -34.30 6.34
N GLU A 18 -37.05 -33.43 6.60
CA GLU A 18 -38.47 -33.77 6.69
C GLU A 18 -39.19 -33.55 5.34
N GLU A 19 -40.22 -34.36 5.04
CA GLU A 19 -40.90 -34.41 3.74
C GLU A 19 -41.51 -33.05 3.32
N ASN A 20 -42.07 -32.30 4.28
CA ASN A 20 -42.61 -30.94 4.08
C ASN A 20 -41.77 -29.87 4.76
N GLY A 21 -40.50 -30.16 5.04
CA GLY A 21 -39.66 -29.33 5.90
C GLY A 21 -39.48 -27.88 5.41
N GLU A 22 -39.41 -27.63 4.10
CA GLU A 22 -39.28 -26.25 3.57
C GLU A 22 -40.54 -25.40 3.88
N GLU A 23 -41.72 -26.02 4.00
CA GLU A 23 -42.98 -25.34 4.30
C GLU A 23 -43.22 -25.22 5.79
N ASP A 24 -42.91 -26.28 6.55
CA ASP A 24 -43.10 -26.34 8.01
C ASP A 24 -42.08 -25.48 8.76
N TYR A 25 -40.87 -25.31 8.19
CA TYR A 25 -39.78 -24.53 8.79
C TYR A 25 -39.21 -23.48 7.82
N PRO A 26 -40.00 -22.48 7.40
CA PRO A 26 -39.61 -21.53 6.34
C PRO A 26 -38.44 -20.61 6.73
N PHE A 27 -38.13 -20.53 8.03
CA PHE A 27 -37.03 -19.71 8.57
C PHE A 27 -35.73 -20.50 8.76
N LEU A 28 -35.76 -21.83 8.63
CA LEU A 28 -34.58 -22.66 8.70
C LEU A 28 -33.95 -22.82 7.31
N ILE A 29 -32.64 -23.03 7.28
CA ILE A 29 -31.93 -23.30 6.03
C ILE A 29 -32.48 -24.57 5.37
N GLY A 30 -32.94 -24.44 4.13
CA GLY A 30 -33.51 -25.52 3.33
C GLY A 30 -32.69 -25.87 2.08
N PRO A 31 -33.06 -26.94 1.35
CA PRO A 31 -32.35 -27.42 0.16
C PRO A 31 -32.14 -26.35 -0.92
N LYS A 32 -33.12 -25.45 -1.15
CA LYS A 32 -32.99 -24.35 -2.11
C LYS A 32 -31.86 -23.37 -1.74
N HIS A 33 -31.75 -23.01 -0.47
CA HIS A 33 -30.71 -22.10 0.01
C HIS A 33 -29.32 -22.76 -0.08
N ILE A 34 -29.19 -24.02 0.32
CA ILE A 34 -27.93 -24.78 0.22
C ILE A 34 -27.45 -24.86 -1.23
N LYS A 35 -28.33 -25.15 -2.18
CA LYS A 35 -28.00 -25.16 -3.61
C LYS A 35 -27.56 -23.80 -4.12
N THR A 36 -28.13 -22.72 -3.58
CA THR A 36 -27.77 -21.34 -3.94
C THR A 36 -26.35 -21.02 -3.46
N VAL A 37 -26.04 -21.31 -2.20
CA VAL A 37 -24.70 -21.10 -1.62
C VAL A 37 -23.66 -21.98 -2.34
N LEU A 38 -23.98 -23.24 -2.61
CA LEU A 38 -23.08 -24.13 -3.35
C LEU A 38 -22.80 -23.61 -4.77
N ARG A 39 -23.81 -23.04 -5.45
CA ARG A 39 -23.63 -22.42 -6.77
C ARG A 39 -22.76 -21.17 -6.70
N GLN A 40 -22.93 -20.33 -5.67
CA GLN A 40 -22.07 -19.17 -5.41
C GLN A 40 -20.63 -19.59 -5.13
N CYS A 41 -20.43 -20.76 -4.51
CA CYS A 41 -19.13 -21.38 -4.26
C CYS A 41 -18.61 -22.21 -5.45
N HIS A 42 -19.15 -22.03 -6.67
CA HIS A 42 -18.75 -22.77 -7.88
C HIS A 42 -18.81 -24.30 -7.75
N GLY A 43 -19.72 -24.83 -6.93
CA GLY A 43 -19.85 -26.27 -6.69
C GLY A 43 -18.87 -26.84 -5.65
N ASN A 44 -18.04 -26.01 -5.02
CA ASN A 44 -17.08 -26.44 -4.01
C ASN A 44 -17.71 -26.42 -2.61
N ASP A 45 -18.05 -27.59 -2.08
CA ASP A 45 -18.61 -27.77 -0.73
C ASP A 45 -17.55 -27.68 0.40
N LYS A 46 -16.28 -27.47 0.04
CA LYS A 46 -15.19 -27.12 0.97
C LYS A 46 -14.85 -25.63 0.93
N HIS A 47 -15.58 -24.84 0.15
CA HIS A 47 -15.36 -23.39 0.09
C HIS A 47 -15.63 -22.75 1.46
N PRO A 48 -14.81 -21.80 1.94
CA PRO A 48 -15.01 -21.10 3.23
C PRO A 48 -16.44 -20.62 3.48
N ASP A 49 -17.07 -20.00 2.47
CA ASP A 49 -18.45 -19.50 2.58
C ASP A 49 -19.47 -20.63 2.68
N TYR A 50 -19.24 -21.77 2.02
CA TYR A 50 -20.10 -22.94 2.17
C TYR A 50 -19.94 -23.57 3.56
N LEU A 51 -18.69 -23.67 4.04
CA LEU A 51 -18.39 -24.20 5.36
C LEU A 51 -18.98 -23.31 6.47
N SER A 52 -18.94 -21.99 6.32
CA SER A 52 -19.52 -21.06 7.31
C SER A 52 -21.05 -21.00 7.23
N MET A 53 -21.61 -20.76 6.05
CA MET A 53 -23.05 -20.50 5.88
C MET A 53 -23.90 -21.76 5.91
N VAL A 54 -23.41 -22.89 5.38
CA VAL A 54 -24.16 -24.15 5.32
C VAL A 54 -23.72 -25.10 6.42
N ARG A 55 -22.41 -25.33 6.57
CA ARG A 55 -21.93 -26.29 7.56
C ARG A 55 -21.87 -25.69 8.96
N GLY A 56 -21.88 -24.38 9.17
CA GLY A 56 -21.71 -23.78 10.50
C GLY A 56 -20.31 -23.97 11.08
N TRP A 57 -19.32 -24.29 10.24
CA TRP A 57 -17.91 -24.32 10.64
C TRP A 57 -17.33 -22.92 10.59
N ILE A 58 -16.57 -22.55 11.63
CA ILE A 58 -15.69 -21.39 11.54
C ILE A 58 -14.66 -21.73 10.46
N SER A 59 -14.65 -20.99 9.35
CA SER A 59 -13.63 -21.19 8.32
C SER A 59 -12.25 -21.04 8.96
N HIS A 60 -11.34 -21.95 8.64
CA HIS A 60 -9.94 -21.85 9.05
C HIS A 60 -9.22 -20.70 8.33
N SER A 61 -9.85 -20.13 7.29
CA SER A 61 -9.38 -18.89 6.68
C SER A 61 -9.65 -17.75 7.66
N ALA A 62 -8.65 -16.88 7.85
CA ALA A 62 -8.80 -15.61 8.55
C ALA A 62 -10.04 -14.84 8.08
N ASP A 63 -10.52 -13.90 8.91
CA ASP A 63 -11.62 -12.95 8.61
C ASP A 63 -11.65 -12.68 7.09
N SER A 64 -12.71 -13.13 6.41
CA SER A 64 -12.81 -13.17 4.93
C SER A 64 -12.67 -11.80 4.28
N ASN A 65 -12.72 -10.75 5.10
CA ASN A 65 -12.55 -9.37 4.69
C ASN A 65 -11.10 -8.89 4.82
N VAL A 66 -10.13 -9.67 5.29
CA VAL A 66 -8.73 -9.21 5.38
C VAL A 66 -8.02 -9.48 4.06
N LEU A 67 -7.35 -8.45 3.51
CA LEU A 67 -6.66 -8.54 2.22
C LEU A 67 -5.64 -9.68 2.20
N MET A 68 -4.74 -9.70 3.17
CA MET A 68 -3.60 -10.60 3.19
C MET A 68 -3.26 -11.03 4.62
N PRO A 69 -3.90 -12.10 5.13
CA PRO A 69 -3.62 -12.65 6.46
C PRO A 69 -2.18 -13.13 6.62
N LYS A 70 -1.65 -13.14 7.85
CA LYS A 70 -0.28 -13.63 8.14
C LYS A 70 0.02 -15.04 7.63
N SER A 71 -0.96 -15.94 7.64
CA SER A 71 -0.80 -17.29 7.09
C SER A 71 -0.55 -17.27 5.59
N THR A 72 -1.28 -16.44 4.85
CA THR A 72 -1.09 -16.20 3.42
C THR A 72 0.28 -15.60 3.14
N GLN A 73 0.69 -14.58 3.91
CA GLN A 73 2.02 -13.96 3.78
C GLN A 73 3.15 -14.98 3.94
N ARG A 74 3.02 -15.89 4.92
CA ARG A 74 3.97 -17.00 5.12
C ARG A 74 3.94 -18.00 3.97
N SER A 75 2.76 -18.37 3.47
CA SER A 75 2.63 -19.29 2.33
C SER A 75 3.24 -18.74 1.04
N TYR A 76 3.28 -17.42 0.92
CA TYR A 76 3.90 -16.68 -0.18
C TYR A 76 5.43 -16.55 -0.02
N GLY A 77 6.00 -16.94 1.13
CA GLY A 77 7.43 -16.79 1.42
C GLY A 77 7.85 -15.32 1.58
N MET A 78 6.94 -14.42 1.95
CA MET A 78 7.25 -12.98 2.05
C MET A 78 8.30 -12.66 3.11
N TYR A 79 8.45 -13.54 4.11
CA TYR A 79 9.40 -13.42 5.21
C TYR A 79 10.69 -14.21 4.98
N ASP A 80 10.83 -14.86 3.82
CA ASP A 80 12.04 -15.58 3.49
C ASP A 80 13.17 -14.59 3.19
N GLU A 81 14.39 -14.98 3.52
CA GLU A 81 15.60 -14.24 3.18
C GLU A 81 15.87 -14.30 1.66
N PRO A 82 16.47 -13.24 1.07
CA PRO A 82 16.90 -13.25 -0.33
C PRO A 82 18.04 -14.27 -0.55
N ILE A 83 18.08 -14.90 -1.73
CA ILE A 83 19.20 -15.83 -2.08
C ILE A 83 20.43 -15.10 -2.66
N GLY A 84 20.36 -13.77 -2.68
CA GLY A 84 21.38 -12.87 -3.19
C GLY A 84 21.11 -12.42 -4.63
N TRP A 85 21.58 -11.20 -4.91
CA TRP A 85 21.34 -10.54 -6.19
C TRP A 85 22.20 -11.08 -7.33
N ARG A 86 21.65 -11.03 -8.55
CA ARG A 86 22.40 -11.35 -9.79
C ARG A 86 23.29 -10.19 -10.23
N HIS A 87 22.78 -8.98 -10.05
CA HIS A 87 23.43 -7.70 -10.32
C HIS A 87 23.09 -6.74 -9.18
N ASP A 88 23.78 -5.62 -9.06
CA ASP A 88 23.49 -4.62 -8.04
C ASP A 88 22.01 -4.19 -8.12
N PRO A 89 21.23 -4.32 -7.03
CA PRO A 89 19.84 -3.94 -7.02
C PRO A 89 19.69 -2.42 -7.00
N PHE A 90 18.50 -1.94 -7.34
CA PHE A 90 18.13 -0.55 -7.07
C PHE A 90 17.66 -0.43 -5.62
N VAL A 91 18.23 0.53 -4.89
CA VAL A 91 17.71 0.89 -3.56
C VAL A 91 16.60 1.93 -3.75
N VAL A 92 15.44 1.68 -3.13
CA VAL A 92 14.25 2.53 -3.18
C VAL A 92 13.77 2.86 -1.77
N MET A 93 13.10 4.00 -1.62
CA MET A 93 12.62 4.50 -0.34
C MET A 93 11.18 5.00 -0.42
N ALA A 94 10.43 4.82 0.67
CA ALA A 94 9.15 5.49 0.88
C ALA A 94 9.17 6.30 2.17
N LEU A 95 8.71 7.55 2.11
CA LEU A 95 8.53 8.45 3.25
C LEU A 95 7.03 8.65 3.52
N ASP A 96 6.58 8.27 4.71
CA ASP A 96 5.31 8.74 5.30
C ASP A 96 5.65 9.90 6.25
N PRO A 97 5.38 11.16 5.86
CA PRO A 97 5.75 12.33 6.64
C PRO A 97 4.72 12.66 7.72
N SER A 98 3.97 11.66 8.22
CA SER A 98 3.02 11.89 9.31
C SER A 98 3.70 12.54 10.52
N PHE A 99 3.09 13.62 11.02
CA PHE A 99 3.36 14.19 12.32
C PHE A 99 2.02 14.64 12.88
N SER A 100 1.50 13.94 13.87
CA SER A 100 0.27 14.36 14.57
C SER A 100 0.58 14.63 16.03
N SER A 101 -0.17 15.55 16.65
CA SER A 101 -0.05 15.92 18.07
C SER A 101 -0.34 14.77 19.06
N GLY A 102 -0.44 13.54 18.57
CA GLY A 102 -0.68 12.30 19.31
C GLY A 102 0.31 11.15 19.02
N GLY A 103 1.44 11.40 18.33
CA GLY A 103 2.60 10.50 18.36
C GLY A 103 2.79 9.52 17.19
N ASP A 104 2.26 9.81 16.00
CA ASP A 104 2.71 9.08 14.80
C ASP A 104 4.05 9.70 14.34
N ASP A 105 5.14 8.92 14.44
CA ASP A 105 6.46 9.31 13.93
C ASP A 105 6.46 9.30 12.40
N ALA A 106 7.21 10.23 11.79
CA ALA A 106 7.53 10.16 10.38
C ALA A 106 8.47 8.99 10.15
N ILE A 107 8.22 8.18 9.11
CA ILE A 107 9.00 6.96 8.86
C ILE A 107 9.50 6.90 7.42
N ILE A 108 10.70 6.33 7.27
CA ILE A 108 11.26 5.93 5.98
C ILE A 108 11.36 4.42 5.94
N MET A 109 10.73 3.81 4.95
CA MET A 109 10.93 2.41 4.60
C MET A 109 11.95 2.32 3.47
N VAL A 110 12.87 1.35 3.54
CA VAL A 110 13.87 1.09 2.51
C VAL A 110 13.64 -0.30 1.93
N ALA A 111 13.81 -0.45 0.62
CA ALA A 111 13.83 -1.75 -0.03
C ALA A 111 14.86 -1.76 -1.17
N GLU A 112 15.24 -2.96 -1.55
CA GLU A 112 16.05 -3.25 -2.73
C GLU A 112 15.16 -3.93 -3.79
N ALA A 113 15.31 -3.53 -5.05
CA ALA A 113 14.55 -4.07 -6.17
C ALA A 113 15.50 -4.50 -7.30
N GLY A 114 15.41 -5.77 -7.69
CA GLY A 114 16.35 -6.32 -8.67
C GLY A 114 16.05 -7.76 -9.05
N THR A 115 16.94 -8.36 -9.84
CA THR A 115 16.86 -9.78 -10.18
C THR A 115 17.77 -10.58 -9.26
N GLU A 116 17.22 -11.57 -8.56
CA GLU A 116 18.02 -12.50 -7.75
C GLU A 116 18.69 -13.59 -8.59
N LYS A 117 19.58 -14.38 -7.99
CA LYS A 117 20.38 -15.42 -8.65
C LYS A 117 19.55 -16.50 -9.36
N ASP A 118 18.33 -16.75 -8.94
CA ASP A 118 17.39 -17.67 -9.61
C ASP A 118 16.70 -17.06 -10.85
N GLY A 119 16.98 -15.78 -11.14
CA GLY A 119 16.44 -15.07 -12.29
C GLY A 119 15.07 -14.43 -12.05
N VAL A 120 14.57 -14.43 -10.82
CA VAL A 120 13.29 -13.80 -10.46
C VAL A 120 13.51 -12.35 -10.03
N PHE A 121 12.70 -11.43 -10.55
CA PHE A 121 12.64 -10.06 -10.04
C PHE A 121 11.96 -10.03 -8.66
N ARG A 122 12.63 -9.42 -7.68
CA ARG A 122 12.20 -9.33 -6.28
C ARG A 122 12.32 -7.93 -5.71
N ILE A 123 11.47 -7.68 -4.72
CA ILE A 123 11.45 -6.54 -3.81
C ILE A 123 11.82 -7.10 -2.44
N VAL A 124 12.99 -6.70 -1.93
CA VAL A 124 13.52 -7.14 -0.64
C VAL A 124 13.46 -5.96 0.30
N PHE A 125 12.60 -6.01 1.30
CA PHE A 125 12.48 -4.93 2.27
C PHE A 125 13.61 -4.98 3.31
N HIS A 126 14.06 -3.81 3.76
CA HIS A 126 14.81 -3.74 5.00
C HIS A 126 13.87 -4.01 6.17
N PRO A 127 14.27 -4.82 7.17
CA PRO A 127 13.37 -5.29 8.22
C PRO A 127 12.93 -4.16 9.17
N ASP A 128 13.79 -3.16 9.36
CA ASP A 128 13.58 -2.07 10.31
C ASP A 128 13.34 -0.74 9.56
N PRO A 129 12.19 -0.08 9.78
CA PRO A 129 11.97 1.26 9.27
C PRO A 129 12.87 2.27 10.01
N ILE A 130 13.26 3.33 9.30
CA ILE A 130 13.93 4.47 9.91
C ILE A 130 12.86 5.38 10.48
N ILE A 131 12.89 5.60 11.79
CA ILE A 131 11.99 6.50 12.49
C ILE A 131 12.67 7.87 12.56
N ILE A 132 11.99 8.90 12.06
CA ILE A 132 12.43 10.29 12.17
C ILE A 132 11.80 10.87 13.44
N PRO A 133 12.57 11.09 14.52
CA PRO A 133 12.04 11.69 15.73
C PRO A 133 11.67 13.15 15.45
N ILE A 134 10.40 13.49 15.61
CA ILE A 134 9.91 14.85 15.42
C ILE A 134 9.73 15.53 16.77
N GLN A 135 10.33 16.71 16.91
CA GLN A 135 10.19 17.56 18.08
C GLN A 135 9.32 18.77 17.73
N ASP A 136 8.43 19.15 18.65
CA ASP A 136 7.73 20.42 18.51
C ASP A 136 8.71 21.56 18.78
N SER A 137 9.04 22.33 17.74
CA SER A 137 10.01 23.41 17.78
C SER A 137 9.57 24.55 16.89
N LYS A 138 9.55 25.77 17.46
CA LYS A 138 9.30 27.00 16.71
C LYS A 138 10.47 27.37 15.79
N VAL A 139 11.69 26.99 16.16
CA VAL A 139 12.92 27.35 15.42
C VAL A 139 13.22 26.35 14.31
N ASP A 140 12.79 25.10 14.48
CA ASP A 140 13.02 24.03 13.52
C ASP A 140 11.69 23.28 13.32
N PRO A 141 10.80 23.79 12.47
CA PRO A 141 9.48 23.21 12.25
C PRO A 141 9.55 21.72 11.87
N PRO A 142 8.54 20.91 12.21
CA PRO A 142 8.50 19.47 11.87
C PRO A 142 8.85 19.13 10.43
N ILE A 143 8.36 19.93 9.47
CA ILE A 143 8.66 19.74 8.05
C ILE A 143 10.17 19.87 7.76
N HIS A 144 10.88 20.81 8.40
CA HIS A 144 12.32 20.97 8.22
C HIS A 144 13.11 19.79 8.80
N GLN A 145 12.67 19.27 9.94
CA GLN A 145 13.24 18.07 10.55
C GLN A 145 13.10 16.86 9.63
N ILE A 146 11.91 16.63 9.08
CA ILE A 146 11.64 15.53 8.14
C ILE A 146 12.51 15.66 6.89
N LEU A 147 12.58 16.86 6.29
CA LEU A 147 13.32 17.09 5.05
C LEU A 147 14.83 16.88 5.23
N ARG A 148 15.40 17.39 6.31
CA ARG A 148 16.82 17.20 6.63
C ARG A 148 17.16 15.74 6.93
N ALA A 149 16.30 15.05 7.69
CA ALA A 149 16.46 13.62 7.94
C ALA A 149 16.37 12.81 6.64
N THR A 150 15.41 13.13 5.78
CA THR A 150 15.23 12.49 4.47
C THR A 150 16.48 12.66 3.59
N TRP A 151 17.02 13.88 3.48
CA TRP A 151 18.27 14.10 2.74
C TRP A 151 19.47 13.35 3.32
N SER A 152 19.57 13.30 4.64
CA SER A 152 20.64 12.55 5.32
C SER A 152 20.56 11.06 5.01
N GLU A 153 19.35 10.49 4.99
CA GLU A 153 19.12 9.09 4.64
C GLU A 153 19.35 8.83 3.14
N LEU A 154 18.87 9.69 2.24
CA LEU A 154 19.16 9.57 0.81
C LEU A 154 20.67 9.52 0.54
N GLN A 155 21.45 10.39 1.20
CA GLN A 155 22.91 10.39 1.10
C GLN A 155 23.53 9.12 1.72
N ARG A 156 23.07 8.71 2.90
CA ARG A 156 23.57 7.53 3.60
C ARG A 156 23.40 6.25 2.78
N TRP A 157 22.30 6.14 2.05
CA TRP A 157 21.99 4.97 1.22
C TRP A 157 22.41 5.13 -0.25
N GLY A 158 22.91 6.29 -0.65
CA GLY A 158 23.25 6.57 -2.06
C GLY A 158 22.03 6.52 -2.99
N VAL A 159 20.86 6.94 -2.49
CA VAL A 159 19.59 6.89 -3.24
C VAL A 159 19.32 8.23 -3.89
N ASP A 160 19.09 8.20 -5.20
CA ASP A 160 18.60 9.34 -5.98
C ASP A 160 17.13 9.59 -5.66
N THR A 161 16.71 10.86 -5.61
CA THR A 161 15.32 11.25 -5.30
C THR A 161 14.30 10.62 -6.25
N ARG A 162 14.65 10.23 -7.49
CA ARG A 162 13.76 9.46 -8.38
C ARG A 162 13.33 8.11 -7.84
N PHE A 163 14.12 7.54 -6.93
CA PHE A 163 13.85 6.28 -6.24
C PHE A 163 13.27 6.52 -4.83
N LEU A 164 12.83 7.74 -4.54
CA LEU A 164 12.02 8.08 -3.38
C LEU A 164 10.57 8.27 -3.79
N VAL A 165 9.65 7.76 -2.96
CA VAL A 165 8.23 8.09 -3.01
C VAL A 165 7.79 8.72 -1.68
N VAL A 166 7.00 9.79 -1.74
CA VAL A 166 6.57 10.55 -0.56
C VAL A 166 5.04 10.58 -0.51
N ASP A 167 4.45 10.31 0.66
CA ASP A 167 3.00 10.41 0.85
C ASP A 167 2.57 11.89 0.85
N GLU A 168 1.66 12.24 -0.05
CA GLU A 168 0.99 13.53 -0.16
C GLU A 168 -0.55 13.37 -0.16
N THR A 169 -1.06 12.37 0.55
CA THR A 169 -2.51 12.11 0.64
C THR A 169 -3.28 13.20 1.42
N ALA A 170 -2.58 14.06 2.18
CA ALA A 170 -3.14 15.18 2.96
C ALA A 170 -2.53 16.54 2.55
N THR A 171 -2.76 17.61 3.32
CA THR A 171 -2.20 18.98 3.14
C THR A 171 -0.68 19.07 3.34
N GLN A 172 0.04 17.95 3.30
CA GLN A 172 1.47 17.91 3.53
C GLN A 172 2.20 18.11 2.20
N THR A 173 2.96 19.20 2.09
CA THR A 173 3.77 19.52 0.91
C THR A 173 5.20 18.97 1.02
N VAL A 174 5.45 17.95 1.86
CA VAL A 174 6.82 17.50 2.16
C VAL A 174 7.54 17.03 0.91
N GLY A 175 6.87 16.29 0.02
CA GLY A 175 7.49 15.85 -1.23
C GLY A 175 7.82 17.03 -2.15
N SER A 176 6.89 17.97 -2.28
CA SER A 176 7.07 19.21 -3.04
C SER A 176 8.16 20.13 -2.46
N SER A 177 8.26 20.23 -1.13
CA SER A 177 9.22 21.07 -0.40
C SER A 177 10.63 20.47 -0.34
N LEU A 178 10.80 19.18 -0.68
CA LEU A 178 12.11 18.51 -0.67
C LEU A 178 13.12 19.19 -1.61
N PHE A 179 12.66 19.73 -2.75
CA PHE A 179 13.52 20.46 -3.68
C PHE A 179 13.90 21.85 -3.22
N LEU A 180 12.94 22.58 -2.66
CA LEU A 180 13.18 23.93 -2.15
C LEU A 180 14.24 23.94 -1.04
N MET A 181 14.34 22.83 -0.30
CA MET A 181 15.29 22.65 0.80
C MET A 181 16.42 21.67 0.48
N ALA A 182 16.71 21.43 -0.81
CA ALA A 182 17.83 20.58 -1.20
C ALA A 182 19.16 21.19 -0.72
N PRO A 183 20.09 20.38 -0.15
CA PRO A 183 21.41 20.88 0.18
C PRO A 183 22.11 21.50 -1.03
N PRO A 184 22.94 22.56 -0.84
CA PRO A 184 23.66 23.20 -1.94
C PRO A 184 24.44 22.19 -2.79
N GLY A 185 24.29 22.26 -4.11
CA GLY A 185 24.97 21.38 -5.08
C GLY A 185 24.22 20.10 -5.46
N ILE A 186 23.05 19.82 -4.88
CA ILE A 186 22.23 18.64 -5.21
C ILE A 186 21.08 18.99 -6.20
N ALA A 187 20.50 20.18 -6.07
CA ALA A 187 19.28 20.58 -6.77
C ALA A 187 19.36 20.49 -8.31
N ASP A 188 20.50 20.80 -8.91
CA ASP A 188 20.64 20.91 -10.38
C ASP A 188 20.70 19.57 -11.12
N SER A 189 20.82 18.44 -10.40
CA SER A 189 20.98 17.10 -11.00
C SER A 189 19.96 16.07 -10.50
N ALA A 190 19.18 16.41 -9.47
CA ALA A 190 18.22 15.52 -8.84
C ALA A 190 16.87 15.58 -9.56
N ALA A 191 16.32 14.43 -9.95
CA ALA A 191 14.99 14.37 -10.54
C ALA A 191 13.91 14.11 -9.48
N PRO A 192 12.66 14.56 -9.71
CA PRO A 192 11.60 14.56 -8.70
C PRO A 192 11.32 13.20 -8.05
N PRO A 193 11.10 13.15 -6.71
CA PRO A 193 10.53 11.97 -6.10
C PRO A 193 9.12 11.78 -6.64
N LEU A 194 8.63 10.56 -6.52
CA LEU A 194 7.25 10.26 -6.83
C LEU A 194 6.36 10.78 -5.69
N LEU A 195 5.42 11.65 -6.00
CA LEU A 195 4.42 12.11 -5.04
C LEU A 195 3.24 11.14 -5.05
N PHE A 196 3.00 10.47 -3.94
CA PHE A 196 1.93 9.49 -3.81
C PHE A 196 0.71 10.12 -3.16
N ASN A 197 -0.36 10.30 -3.93
CA ASN A 197 -1.65 10.71 -3.39
C ASN A 197 -2.63 9.53 -3.40
N GLY A 198 -2.78 8.91 -2.23
CA GLY A 198 -3.58 7.71 -2.03
C GLY A 198 -5.08 7.87 -2.30
N ASN A 199 -5.60 9.11 -2.27
CA ASN A 199 -7.01 9.43 -2.48
C ASN A 199 -7.38 9.58 -3.97
N THR A 200 -6.38 9.58 -4.87
CA THR A 200 -6.60 9.69 -6.31
C THR A 200 -7.17 8.41 -6.92
N SER A 201 -7.62 8.53 -8.18
CA SER A 201 -8.03 7.39 -8.99
C SER A 201 -6.90 6.36 -9.09
N PRO A 202 -7.22 5.05 -9.10
CA PRO A 202 -6.22 4.03 -9.41
C PRO A 202 -5.63 4.21 -10.81
N SER A 203 -4.60 3.43 -11.11
CA SER A 203 -3.90 3.44 -12.38
C SER A 203 -4.66 2.73 -13.51
N ASP A 204 -4.35 3.10 -14.75
CA ASP A 204 -4.76 2.39 -15.96
C ASP A 204 -3.95 1.10 -16.22
N LYS A 205 -3.05 0.71 -15.28
CA LYS A 205 -2.17 -0.45 -15.44
C LYS A 205 -2.90 -1.74 -15.13
N GLN A 206 -2.47 -2.82 -15.79
CA GLN A 206 -2.92 -4.17 -15.47
C GLN A 206 -2.56 -4.56 -14.04
N ILE A 207 -3.43 -5.30 -13.37
CA ILE A 207 -3.23 -5.76 -11.98
C ILE A 207 -2.02 -6.69 -11.88
N SER A 208 -1.89 -7.65 -12.80
CA SER A 208 -0.78 -8.59 -12.86
C SER A 208 -0.61 -9.16 -14.26
N GLU A 209 0.42 -9.99 -14.48
CA GLU A 209 0.55 -10.74 -15.73
C GLU A 209 -0.63 -11.67 -16.00
N HIS A 210 -1.29 -12.14 -14.94
CA HIS A 210 -2.41 -13.08 -15.02
C HIS A 210 -3.79 -12.42 -14.90
N ASP A 211 -3.84 -11.14 -14.52
CA ASP A 211 -5.07 -10.35 -14.44
C ASP A 211 -4.89 -9.05 -15.21
N LYS A 212 -5.43 -9.04 -16.44
CA LYS A 212 -5.31 -7.95 -17.41
C LYS A 212 -6.32 -6.83 -17.15
N ARG A 213 -7.22 -6.95 -16.16
CA ARG A 213 -8.10 -5.84 -15.78
C ARG A 213 -7.25 -4.67 -15.30
N LYS A 214 -7.72 -3.45 -15.56
CA LYS A 214 -7.03 -2.25 -15.11
C LYS A 214 -7.34 -1.96 -13.66
N GLY A 215 -6.42 -1.30 -12.96
CA GLY A 215 -6.63 -0.83 -11.60
C GLY A 215 -7.88 0.03 -11.46
N VAL A 216 -8.09 0.98 -12.39
CA VAL A 216 -9.28 1.84 -12.42
C VAL A 216 -10.60 1.06 -12.45
N ASP A 217 -10.63 -0.11 -13.07
CA ASP A 217 -11.86 -0.91 -13.21
C ASP A 217 -12.18 -1.71 -11.95
N VAL A 218 -11.19 -1.94 -11.09
CA VAL A 218 -11.30 -2.87 -9.96
C VAL A 218 -11.25 -2.15 -8.61
N PHE A 219 -10.40 -1.15 -8.46
CA PHE A 219 -10.14 -0.50 -7.18
C PHE A 219 -10.82 0.86 -7.07
N SER A 220 -11.10 1.29 -5.84
CA SER A 220 -11.69 2.59 -5.57
C SER A 220 -10.67 3.73 -5.55
N THR A 221 -9.43 3.44 -5.13
CA THR A 221 -8.38 4.44 -4.88
C THR A 221 -6.99 3.89 -5.18
N CYS A 222 -6.03 4.79 -5.41
CA CYS A 222 -4.62 4.47 -5.59
C CYS A 222 -4.02 3.71 -4.38
N THR A 223 -4.38 4.09 -3.13
CA THR A 223 -3.96 3.31 -1.94
C THR A 223 -4.46 1.87 -1.97
N THR A 224 -5.72 1.67 -2.37
CA THR A 224 -6.29 0.31 -2.43
C THR A 224 -5.54 -0.52 -3.46
N GLU A 225 -5.32 0.03 -4.65
CA GLU A 225 -4.55 -0.63 -5.70
C GLU A 225 -3.12 -0.98 -5.23
N ALA A 226 -2.40 -0.04 -4.64
CA ALA A 226 -1.02 -0.24 -4.18
C ALA A 226 -0.92 -1.38 -3.14
N TRP A 227 -1.85 -1.45 -2.19
CA TRP A 227 -1.94 -2.56 -1.23
C TRP A 227 -2.21 -3.91 -1.90
N PHE A 228 -3.08 -3.94 -2.90
CA PHE A 228 -3.35 -5.16 -3.67
C PHE A 228 -2.15 -5.58 -4.53
N TRP A 229 -1.32 -4.64 -5.00
CA TRP A 229 -0.06 -4.98 -5.65
C TRP A 229 0.94 -5.64 -4.70
N VAL A 230 1.01 -5.23 -3.42
CA VAL A 230 1.82 -5.94 -2.42
C VAL A 230 1.39 -7.41 -2.33
N GLU A 231 0.08 -7.67 -2.22
CA GLU A 231 -0.45 -9.04 -2.20
C GLU A 231 -0.12 -9.80 -3.48
N ALA A 232 -0.27 -9.16 -4.65
CA ALA A 232 0.02 -9.78 -5.94
C ALA A 232 1.50 -10.15 -6.10
N PHE A 233 2.43 -9.23 -5.80
CA PHE A 233 3.87 -9.54 -5.83
C PHE A 233 4.23 -10.62 -4.80
N GLY A 234 3.64 -10.57 -3.61
CA GLY A 234 3.77 -11.61 -2.60
C GLY A 234 3.36 -12.98 -3.12
N ARG A 235 2.18 -13.08 -3.74
CA ARG A 235 1.65 -14.33 -4.30
C ARG A 235 2.59 -14.99 -5.32
N PHE A 236 3.32 -14.19 -6.09
CA PHE A 236 4.31 -14.66 -7.06
C PHE A 236 5.71 -14.87 -6.47
N GLY A 237 5.88 -14.79 -5.13
CA GLY A 237 7.18 -14.96 -4.48
C GLY A 237 8.19 -13.86 -4.81
N GLN A 238 7.68 -12.67 -5.17
CA GLN A 238 8.47 -11.50 -5.57
C GLN A 238 8.71 -10.53 -4.41
N ILE A 239 8.26 -10.84 -3.20
CA ILE A 239 8.56 -10.08 -1.98
C ILE A 239 9.36 -10.95 -1.02
N ARG A 240 10.40 -10.38 -0.40
CA ARG A 240 11.25 -10.99 0.62
C ARG A 240 11.51 -10.02 1.76
N ASN A 241 11.93 -10.55 2.91
CA ASN A 241 12.21 -9.78 4.13
C ASN A 241 11.10 -8.79 4.51
N PHE A 242 9.84 -9.19 4.29
CA PHE A 242 8.71 -8.31 4.55
C PHE A 242 8.63 -7.90 6.03
N PRO A 243 8.51 -6.60 6.36
CA PRO A 243 8.57 -6.15 7.75
C PRO A 243 7.45 -6.76 8.59
N PRO A 244 7.74 -7.39 9.75
CA PRO A 244 6.72 -8.08 10.55
C PRO A 244 5.56 -7.19 11.03
N LYS A 245 5.83 -5.92 11.31
CA LYS A 245 4.81 -4.96 11.74
C LYS A 245 3.96 -4.47 10.57
N ALA A 246 4.55 -4.21 9.39
CA ALA A 246 3.80 -4.06 8.14
C ALA A 246 2.89 -5.28 7.87
N GLY A 247 3.42 -6.51 7.97
CA GLY A 247 2.62 -7.74 7.81
C GLY A 247 1.45 -7.86 8.79
N SER A 248 1.63 -7.38 10.02
CA SER A 248 0.55 -7.30 11.01
C SER A 248 -0.53 -6.28 10.61
N GLN A 249 -0.12 -5.11 10.10
CA GLN A 249 -1.01 -4.06 9.60
C GLN A 249 -1.80 -4.49 8.35
N PHE A 250 -1.15 -5.22 7.43
CA PHE A 250 -1.83 -5.86 6.29
C PHE A 250 -2.88 -6.91 6.72
N SER A 251 -2.64 -7.57 7.85
CA SER A 251 -3.56 -8.57 8.41
C SER A 251 -4.70 -7.98 9.24
N SER A 252 -4.65 -6.68 9.57
CA SER A 252 -5.68 -6.05 10.41
C SER A 252 -6.70 -5.22 9.63
N ARG A 253 -6.31 -4.74 8.44
CA ARG A 253 -7.14 -3.86 7.61
C ARG A 253 -8.13 -4.67 6.79
N ARG A 254 -9.39 -4.24 6.82
CA ARG A 254 -10.47 -4.89 6.07
C ARG A 254 -10.59 -4.34 4.65
N VAL A 255 -11.01 -5.22 3.76
CA VAL A 255 -11.42 -4.97 2.38
C VAL A 255 -12.93 -4.79 2.42
N GLU A 256 -13.39 -3.69 1.86
CA GLU A 256 -14.80 -3.32 1.77
C GLU A 256 -15.18 -3.26 0.28
N GLN A 257 -16.35 -3.76 -0.07
CA GLN A 257 -16.93 -3.43 -1.37
C GLN A 257 -17.55 -2.04 -1.27
N SER A 258 -17.03 -1.10 -2.08
CA SER A 258 -17.57 0.25 -2.07
C SER A 258 -19.00 0.26 -2.62
N ALA A 259 -19.90 0.89 -1.85
CA ALA A 259 -21.25 1.17 -2.29
C ALA A 259 -21.35 2.36 -3.28
N SER A 260 -20.26 3.11 -3.55
CA SER A 260 -20.31 4.32 -4.40
C SER A 260 -19.16 4.52 -5.41
N ARG A 261 -19.47 5.33 -6.44
CA ARG A 261 -18.81 5.73 -7.71
C ARG A 261 -18.68 4.71 -8.84
N ARG A 262 -18.35 3.45 -8.58
CA ARG A 262 -18.48 2.33 -9.53
C ARG A 262 -19.04 1.16 -8.74
N ARG A 263 -20.30 0.75 -8.99
CA ARG A 263 -20.95 -0.34 -8.26
C ARG A 263 -20.01 -1.56 -8.21
N GLY A 264 -19.53 -1.92 -7.01
CA GLY A 264 -18.71 -3.11 -6.80
C GLY A 264 -17.20 -2.93 -6.86
N SER A 265 -16.66 -1.69 -6.89
CA SER A 265 -15.21 -1.51 -6.76
C SER A 265 -14.72 -1.90 -5.36
N ILE A 266 -13.52 -2.47 -5.31
CA ILE A 266 -12.87 -2.91 -4.09
C ILE A 266 -12.23 -1.69 -3.42
N SER A 267 -12.40 -1.56 -2.11
CA SER A 267 -11.84 -0.49 -1.28
C SER A 267 -11.22 -1.05 -0.02
N LEU A 268 -10.27 -0.33 0.57
CA LEU A 268 -9.77 -0.62 1.91
C LEU A 268 -10.52 0.20 2.96
N GLU A 269 -10.69 -0.40 4.13
CA GLU A 269 -11.10 0.27 5.35
C GLU A 269 -10.25 1.53 5.57
N THR A 270 -10.91 2.65 5.89
CA THR A 270 -10.22 3.93 6.06
C THR A 270 -9.42 3.99 7.36
N LYS A 271 -8.40 4.86 7.43
CA LYS A 271 -7.62 5.09 8.67
C LYS A 271 -8.54 5.47 9.85
N LYS A 272 -9.61 6.23 9.58
CA LYS A 272 -10.62 6.58 10.58
C LYS A 272 -11.33 5.35 11.14
N LYS A 273 -11.82 4.44 10.29
CA LYS A 273 -12.50 3.20 10.72
C LYS A 273 -11.56 2.27 11.50
N LEU A 274 -10.26 2.22 11.15
CA LEU A 274 -9.26 1.50 11.94
C LEU A 274 -9.12 2.08 13.34
N LYS A 275 -9.01 3.42 13.46
CA LYS A 275 -8.95 4.11 14.75
C LYS A 275 -10.23 3.91 15.58
N ASP A 276 -11.40 3.95 14.94
CA ASP A 276 -12.69 3.67 15.60
C ASP A 276 -12.77 2.24 16.16
N ARG A 277 -12.02 1.29 15.58
CA ARG A 277 -11.84 -0.08 16.09
C ARG A 277 -10.74 -0.22 17.14
N GLY A 278 -10.09 0.87 17.55
CA GLY A 278 -8.99 0.88 18.50
C GLY A 278 -7.66 0.35 17.94
N LEU A 279 -7.49 0.33 16.61
CA LEU A 279 -6.26 -0.10 15.95
C LEU A 279 -5.37 1.11 15.59
N PRO A 280 -4.03 0.96 15.65
CA PRO A 280 -3.11 2.02 15.27
C PRO A 280 -3.13 2.28 13.76
N SER A 281 -2.56 3.41 13.35
CA SER A 281 -2.39 3.74 11.93
C SER A 281 -1.44 2.75 11.24
N PRO A 282 -1.73 2.32 9.99
CA PRO A 282 -0.94 1.31 9.30
C PRO A 282 0.27 1.88 8.54
N ASN A 283 1.06 2.76 9.15
CA ASN A 283 2.07 3.58 8.45
C ASN A 283 3.12 2.71 7.71
N GLU A 284 3.66 1.66 8.33
CA GLU A 284 4.65 0.79 7.68
C GLU A 284 4.08 0.02 6.49
N ALA A 285 2.83 -0.44 6.59
CA ALA A 285 2.13 -1.08 5.48
C ALA A 285 1.86 -0.10 4.34
N ASP A 286 1.49 1.15 4.65
CA ASP A 286 1.33 2.21 3.66
C ASP A 286 2.67 2.50 2.95
N CYS A 287 3.79 2.63 3.67
CA CYS A 287 5.12 2.78 3.07
C CYS A 287 5.52 1.58 2.18
N CYS A 288 5.22 0.34 2.61
CA CYS A 288 5.49 -0.84 1.78
C CYS A 288 4.68 -0.81 0.48
N ALA A 289 3.41 -0.40 0.55
CA ALA A 289 2.55 -0.24 -0.62
C ALA A 289 3.07 0.87 -1.55
N MET A 290 3.57 1.98 -0.99
CA MET A 290 4.17 3.06 -1.77
C MET A 290 5.45 2.61 -2.48
N ILE A 291 6.33 1.83 -1.83
CA ILE A 291 7.52 1.25 -2.50
C ILE A 291 7.10 0.41 -3.70
N VAL A 292 6.09 -0.45 -3.54
CA VAL A 292 5.57 -1.26 -4.65
C VAL A 292 5.02 -0.37 -5.76
N HIS A 293 4.27 0.68 -5.42
CA HIS A 293 3.77 1.65 -6.37
C HIS A 293 4.91 2.36 -7.13
N LEU A 294 5.94 2.85 -6.43
CA LEU A 294 7.13 3.44 -7.03
C LEU A 294 7.81 2.52 -8.04
N ILE A 295 8.00 1.25 -7.67
CA ILE A 295 8.60 0.23 -8.54
C ILE A 295 7.73 0.02 -9.79
N ARG A 296 6.41 0.01 -9.66
CA ARG A 296 5.50 -0.07 -10.83
C ARG A 296 5.52 1.18 -11.70
N GLU A 297 5.68 2.36 -11.12
CA GLU A 297 5.74 3.63 -11.84
C GLU A 297 7.07 3.86 -12.55
N ARG A 298 8.18 3.61 -11.88
CA ARG A 298 9.52 3.99 -12.37
C ARG A 298 10.26 2.85 -13.04
N MET A 299 10.04 1.60 -12.61
CA MET A 299 10.74 0.43 -13.15
C MET A 299 9.86 -0.39 -14.11
N GLY A 300 8.54 -0.19 -14.07
CA GLY A 300 7.58 -0.91 -14.92
C GLY A 300 7.40 -2.38 -14.51
N ALA A 301 7.82 -2.76 -13.30
CA ALA A 301 7.65 -4.12 -12.83
C ALA A 301 6.17 -4.47 -12.71
N THR A 302 5.82 -5.71 -13.06
CA THR A 302 4.46 -6.23 -13.00
C THR A 302 4.43 -7.51 -12.16
N PRO A 303 3.45 -7.68 -11.26
CA PRO A 303 3.30 -8.95 -10.53
C PRO A 303 3.17 -10.13 -11.49
N GLY A 304 3.99 -11.16 -11.29
CA GLY A 304 4.04 -12.36 -12.15
C GLY A 304 4.98 -12.23 -13.36
N ASP A 305 5.54 -11.04 -13.64
CA ASP A 305 6.62 -10.90 -14.62
C ASP A 305 7.97 -11.27 -13.96
N PHE A 306 8.30 -12.56 -14.02
CA PHE A 306 9.53 -13.09 -13.41
C PHE A 306 10.81 -12.63 -14.12
N LYS A 307 10.74 -12.37 -15.43
CA LYS A 307 11.91 -12.07 -16.28
C LYS A 307 12.09 -10.57 -16.51
N HIS A 308 11.52 -9.76 -15.63
CA HIS A 308 11.58 -8.32 -15.71
C HIS A 308 13.03 -7.85 -15.86
N ASN A 309 13.36 -7.24 -17.01
CA ASN A 309 14.70 -6.75 -17.30
C ASN A 309 14.80 -5.27 -16.92
N THR A 310 15.17 -5.05 -15.66
CA THR A 310 15.31 -3.72 -15.06
C THR A 310 16.27 -2.81 -15.84
N LEU A 311 17.38 -3.36 -16.37
CA LEU A 311 18.39 -2.58 -17.11
C LEU A 311 17.88 -2.07 -18.46
N ARG A 312 17.13 -2.90 -19.20
CA ARG A 312 16.56 -2.51 -20.49
C ARG A 312 15.51 -1.42 -20.34
N ASN A 313 14.68 -1.50 -19.30
CA ASN A 313 13.64 -0.51 -19.04
C ASN A 313 14.23 0.80 -18.51
N TRP A 314 15.33 0.75 -17.77
CA TRP A 314 16.06 1.94 -17.31
C TRP A 314 16.54 2.83 -18.46
N HIS A 315 17.18 2.24 -19.48
CA HIS A 315 17.63 3.00 -20.65
C HIS A 315 16.48 3.76 -21.33
N ASN A 316 15.28 3.17 -21.36
CA ASN A 316 14.09 3.82 -21.91
C ASN A 316 13.58 4.95 -20.99
N PHE A 317 13.51 4.71 -19.68
CA PHE A 317 13.05 5.71 -18.70
C PHE A 317 13.97 6.95 -18.63
N SER A 318 15.29 6.74 -18.67
CA SER A 318 16.27 7.84 -18.65
C SER A 318 16.17 8.78 -19.87
N GLY A 319 15.64 8.30 -21.01
CA GLY A 319 15.38 9.11 -22.20
C GLY A 319 14.08 9.93 -22.14
N GLU A 320 13.05 9.45 -21.44
CA GLU A 320 11.74 10.13 -21.34
C GLU A 320 11.74 11.24 -20.27
N VAL A 321 12.40 11.04 -19.12
CA VAL A 321 12.45 12.06 -18.05
C VAL A 321 13.18 13.33 -18.49
N LEU A 322 14.16 13.22 -19.40
CA LEU A 322 14.87 14.37 -19.97
C LEU A 322 14.03 15.19 -20.96
N THR A 323 12.94 14.64 -21.50
CA THR A 323 12.13 15.31 -22.55
C THR A 323 10.77 15.81 -22.04
N GLY A 324 10.21 15.22 -20.97
CA GLY A 324 8.92 15.60 -20.40
C GLY A 324 8.92 16.77 -19.40
N PHE A 325 10.09 17.23 -18.95
CA PHE A 325 10.21 18.29 -17.93
C PHE A 325 10.21 19.72 -18.51
N GLN A 326 9.68 19.93 -19.72
CA GLN A 326 9.57 21.27 -20.29
C GLN A 326 8.11 21.76 -20.26
N GLN A 327 7.81 22.59 -19.24
CA GLN A 327 6.93 23.79 -19.24
C GLN A 327 5.93 23.89 -18.08
N ASP A 328 5.19 22.83 -17.71
CA ASP A 328 4.08 22.98 -16.77
C ASP A 328 4.49 22.91 -15.29
N SER A 329 5.49 22.10 -14.95
CA SER A 329 5.96 21.93 -13.56
C SER A 329 6.79 23.11 -13.04
N MET A 330 7.48 23.84 -13.94
CA MET A 330 8.22 25.05 -13.54
C MET A 330 7.29 26.23 -13.25
N LYS A 331 6.12 26.30 -13.91
CA LYS A 331 5.12 27.34 -13.63
C LYS A 331 4.58 27.23 -12.21
N SER A 332 4.21 26.03 -11.75
CA SER A 332 3.67 25.87 -10.40
C SER A 332 4.72 26.13 -9.31
N LEU A 333 6.00 25.85 -9.59
CA LEU A 333 7.10 26.14 -8.66
C LEU A 333 7.37 27.65 -8.54
N LEU A 334 7.31 28.39 -9.64
CA LEU A 334 7.43 29.86 -9.63
C LEU A 334 6.22 30.50 -8.94
N GLU A 335 5.01 30.01 -9.18
CA GLU A 335 3.79 30.46 -8.50
C GLU A 335 3.85 30.21 -6.98
N LEU A 336 4.42 29.08 -6.54
CA LEU A 336 4.64 28.79 -5.13
C LEU A 336 5.71 29.69 -4.50
N GLN A 337 6.74 30.03 -5.25
CA GLN A 337 7.81 30.93 -4.79
C GLN A 337 7.30 32.36 -4.64
N ASP A 338 6.54 32.86 -5.61
CA ASP A 338 5.88 34.17 -5.54
C ASP A 338 4.92 34.25 -4.34
N HIS A 339 4.21 33.16 -4.03
CA HIS A 339 3.30 33.13 -2.88
C HIS A 339 4.02 33.18 -1.53
N LEU A 340 5.19 32.54 -1.42
CA LEU A 340 6.02 32.56 -0.22
C LEU A 340 6.69 33.93 -0.01
N ASP A 341 7.12 34.58 -1.10
CA ASP A 341 7.73 35.92 -1.04
C ASP A 341 6.69 36.99 -0.63
N ASP A 342 5.43 36.85 -1.07
CA ASP A 342 4.32 37.72 -0.65
C ASP A 342 3.95 37.55 0.83
N GLU A 343 3.93 36.30 1.34
CA GLU A 343 3.69 36.05 2.77
C GLU A 343 4.83 36.60 3.64
N THR A 344 6.09 36.45 3.19
CA THR A 344 7.26 36.95 3.94
C THR A 344 7.27 38.48 4.03
N ASN A 345 6.81 39.18 2.99
CA ASN A 345 6.67 40.64 2.99
C ASN A 345 5.49 41.14 3.84
N GLN A 346 4.44 40.35 4.05
CA GLN A 346 3.37 40.70 5.00
C GLN A 346 3.81 40.62 6.46
N TYR A 347 4.77 39.75 6.79
CA TYR A 347 5.27 39.59 8.16
C TYR A 347 6.39 40.55 8.56
N LEU A 348 7.04 41.19 7.59
CA LEU A 348 8.13 42.16 7.83
C LEU A 348 7.66 43.63 7.77
N GLY A 349 6.36 43.86 7.57
CA GLY A 349 5.79 45.20 7.34
C GLY A 349 5.36 46.00 8.58
N ASP A 350 5.34 45.41 9.78
CA ASP A 350 4.70 46.01 10.98
C ASP A 350 5.61 46.14 12.22
N ASP A 351 6.93 46.07 12.09
CA ASP A 351 7.89 46.20 13.21
C ASP A 351 8.69 47.52 13.20
N ASP A 352 8.05 48.64 12.84
CA ASP A 352 8.61 49.99 12.98
C ASP A 352 7.63 50.94 13.71
N GLU A 353 7.26 50.59 14.93
CA GLU A 353 6.81 51.53 15.96
C GLU A 353 6.91 50.86 17.34
N TRP A 354 8.05 51.00 18.03
CA TRP A 354 8.23 51.21 19.48
C TRP A 354 9.69 51.50 19.84
#